data_AF-A0AAN1NVA1-F1
#
_entry.id   AF-A0AAN1NVA1-F1
#
_cell.length_a   1.000
_cell.length_b   1.000
_cell.length_c   1.000
_cell.angle_alpha   90.00
_cell.angle_beta   90.00
_cell.angle_gamma   90.00
#
_symmetry.space_group_name_H-M   'P 1'
#
loop_
_entity.id
_entity.type
_entity.pdbx_description
1 polymer ?
#
loop_
_entity_poly.entity_id
_entity_poly.type
_entity_poly.pdbx_seq_one_letter_code
_entity_poly.pdbx_strand_id
1 'polypeptide(L)'
;MYMQLDVFADLLRVRSGELLHAVRTTGELDGMRLPVRIQVRGAAVMFDQTEAMDFAARWHDREPDNNADSSGAPLMTLDAFAKQADIAPLALWQAVCSGKRLRGITLPIPVRSEGQLLFEPAAVSRFICTLRCVSNGGD
;
A
#
# COMPACT_ATOMS: atom_id res chain seq x y z
N MET A 1 15.15 -24.08 6.80
CA MET A 1 13.76 -24.38 7.25
C MET A 1 12.86 -24.08 6.06
N TYR A 2 11.77 -24.80 5.82
CA TYR A 2 10.98 -24.64 4.60
C TYR A 2 9.59 -24.07 4.89
N MET A 3 9.13 -23.16 4.02
CA MET A 3 7.81 -22.52 4.07
C MET A 3 6.93 -23.07 2.95
N GLN A 4 5.65 -23.30 3.23
CA GLN A 4 4.69 -23.72 2.20
C GLN A 4 4.32 -22.56 1.27
N LEU A 5 3.98 -22.91 0.03
CA LEU A 5 3.54 -21.93 -0.97
C LEU A 5 2.38 -21.05 -0.52
N ASP A 6 1.40 -21.59 0.20
CA ASP A 6 0.23 -20.82 0.62
C ASP A 6 0.60 -19.76 1.67
N VAL A 7 1.46 -20.13 2.63
CA VAL A 7 2.02 -19.20 3.62
C VAL A 7 2.85 -18.12 2.94
N PHE A 8 3.63 -18.49 1.92
CA PHE A 8 4.42 -17.53 1.17
C PHE A 8 3.55 -16.60 0.32
N ALA A 9 2.45 -17.11 -0.26
CA ALA A 9 1.49 -16.30 -1.01
C ALA A 9 0.79 -15.27 -0.11
N ASP A 10 0.35 -15.70 1.08
CA ASP A 10 -0.27 -14.81 2.09
C ASP A 10 0.69 -13.69 2.51
N LEU A 11 1.95 -14.04 2.74
CA LEU A 11 2.99 -13.09 3.14
C LEU A 11 3.26 -12.03 2.05
N LEU A 12 3.25 -12.43 0.78
CA LEU A 12 3.37 -11.52 -0.36
C LEU A 12 2.06 -10.79 -0.71
N ARG A 13 0.95 -11.12 -0.04
CA ARG A 13 -0.43 -10.67 -0.36
C ARG A 13 -0.86 -10.97 -1.79
N VAL A 14 -0.33 -12.04 -2.38
CA VAL A 14 -0.69 -12.51 -3.73
C VAL A 14 -1.56 -13.75 -3.66
N ARG A 15 -2.28 -14.05 -4.75
CA ARG A 15 -3.08 -15.28 -4.81
C ARG A 15 -2.16 -16.50 -4.94
N SER A 16 -2.40 -17.54 -4.14
CA SER A 16 -1.64 -18.80 -4.20
C SER A 16 -1.62 -19.41 -5.61
N GLY A 17 -2.69 -19.25 -6.38
CA GLY A 17 -2.76 -19.70 -7.78
C GLY A 17 -1.83 -18.95 -8.73
N GLU A 18 -1.61 -17.66 -8.51
CA GLU A 18 -0.69 -16.84 -9.31
C GLU A 18 0.76 -17.20 -9.00
N LEU A 19 1.08 -17.35 -7.71
CA LEU A 19 2.39 -17.81 -7.26
C LEU A 19 2.69 -19.22 -7.78
N LEU A 20 1.71 -20.14 -7.75
CA LEU A 20 1.86 -21.49 -8.31
C LEU A 20 2.07 -21.46 -9.83
N HIS A 21 1.41 -20.53 -10.53
CA HIS A 21 1.59 -20.35 -11.97
C HIS A 21 3.00 -19.84 -12.29
N ALA A 22 3.47 -18.81 -11.58
CA ALA A 22 4.82 -18.27 -11.70
C ALA A 22 5.89 -19.33 -11.40
N VAL A 23 5.67 -20.16 -10.36
CA VAL A 23 6.53 -21.30 -10.06
C VAL A 23 6.62 -22.26 -11.25
N ARG A 24 5.49 -22.62 -11.87
CA ARG A 24 5.46 -23.64 -12.92
C ARG A 24 5.94 -23.15 -14.29
N THR A 25 5.82 -21.86 -14.58
CA THR A 25 6.02 -21.33 -15.94
C THR A 25 7.33 -20.58 -16.07
N THR A 26 7.46 -19.46 -15.38
CA THR A 26 8.56 -18.49 -15.55
C THR A 26 9.67 -18.69 -14.54
N GLY A 27 9.37 -19.18 -13.34
CA GLY A 27 10.27 -19.13 -12.19
C GLY A 27 10.47 -17.70 -11.64
N GLU A 28 9.65 -16.75 -12.10
CA GLU A 28 9.74 -15.33 -11.78
C GLU A 28 8.33 -14.81 -11.48
N LEU A 29 8.19 -14.05 -10.40
CA LEU A 29 6.96 -13.35 -10.03
C LEU A 29 7.17 -11.86 -10.32
N ASP A 30 6.38 -11.32 -11.25
CA ASP A 30 6.46 -9.92 -11.70
C ASP A 30 7.89 -9.49 -12.13
N GLY A 31 8.71 -10.40 -12.68
CA GLY A 31 10.10 -10.11 -13.07
C GLY A 31 11.11 -10.18 -11.92
N MET A 32 10.73 -10.64 -10.72
CA MET A 32 11.67 -11.04 -9.67
C MET A 32 11.78 -12.56 -9.60
N ARG A 33 13.02 -13.06 -9.53
CA ARG A 33 13.29 -14.51 -9.42
C ARG A 33 12.77 -15.07 -8.12
N LEU A 34 11.99 -16.13 -8.23
CA LEU A 34 11.45 -16.82 -7.06
C LEU A 34 12.58 -17.49 -6.26
N PRO A 35 12.44 -17.55 -4.92
CA PRO A 35 13.42 -18.17 -4.05
C PRO A 35 13.55 -19.68 -4.33
N VAL A 36 14.67 -20.26 -3.89
CA VAL A 36 14.94 -21.69 -4.08
C VAL A 36 13.78 -22.52 -3.53
N ARG A 37 13.26 -23.39 -4.40
CA ARG A 37 12.09 -24.22 -4.13
C ARG A 37 12.46 -25.69 -4.13
N ILE A 38 11.77 -26.43 -3.28
CA ILE A 38 11.83 -27.88 -3.22
C ILE A 38 10.42 -28.41 -3.44
N GLN A 39 10.29 -29.30 -4.43
CA GLN A 39 9.07 -30.04 -4.65
C GLN A 39 9.19 -31.38 -3.93
N VAL A 40 8.46 -31.54 -2.84
CA VAL A 40 8.31 -32.84 -2.19
C VAL A 40 7.33 -33.70 -2.99
N ARG A 41 7.68 -34.97 -3.22
CA ARG A 41 6.83 -35.95 -3.93
C ARG A 41 5.47 -35.99 -3.24
N GLY A 42 4.43 -35.44 -3.89
CA GLY A 42 3.08 -35.39 -3.32
C GLY A 42 2.33 -34.05 -3.42
N ALA A 43 2.89 -33.04 -4.12
CA ALA A 43 2.22 -31.79 -4.55
C ALA A 43 2.43 -30.51 -3.71
N ALA A 44 3.15 -30.55 -2.59
CA ALA A 44 3.51 -29.32 -1.88
C ALA A 44 4.78 -28.68 -2.48
N VAL A 45 4.64 -27.47 -3.01
CA VAL A 45 5.80 -26.60 -3.31
C VAL A 45 6.19 -25.93 -2.01
N MET A 46 7.46 -26.11 -1.62
CA MET A 46 8.02 -25.46 -0.45
C MET A 46 9.19 -24.58 -0.87
N PHE A 47 9.33 -23.44 -0.21
CA PHE A 47 10.40 -22.48 -0.42
C PHE A 47 11.35 -22.50 0.78
N ASP A 48 12.63 -22.27 0.56
CA ASP A 48 13.53 -22.00 1.68
C ASP A 48 13.05 -20.73 2.41
N GLN A 49 12.88 -20.83 3.72
CA GLN A 49 12.32 -19.76 4.54
C GLN A 49 13.20 -18.51 4.53
N THR A 50 14.53 -18.66 4.53
CA THR A 50 15.45 -17.52 4.56
C THR A 50 15.36 -16.74 3.27
N GLU A 51 15.42 -17.45 2.13
CA GLU A 51 15.27 -16.83 0.81
C GLU A 51 13.87 -16.28 0.58
N ALA A 52 12.83 -16.94 1.10
CA ALA A 52 11.46 -16.46 1.02
C ALA A 52 11.26 -15.15 1.82
N MET A 53 11.86 -15.03 3.00
CA MET A 53 11.81 -13.79 3.78
C MET A 53 12.61 -12.66 3.12
N ASP A 54 13.79 -12.95 2.57
CA ASP A 54 14.56 -11.95 1.81
C ASP A 54 13.78 -11.47 0.57
N PHE A 55 13.21 -12.42 -0.19
CA PHE A 55 12.37 -12.10 -1.33
C PHE A 55 11.16 -11.25 -0.91
N ALA A 56 10.49 -11.60 0.19
CA ALA A 56 9.35 -10.85 0.66
C ALA A 56 9.72 -9.43 1.11
N ALA A 57 10.85 -9.26 1.80
CA ALA A 57 11.35 -7.93 2.15
C ALA A 57 11.56 -7.08 0.88
N ARG A 58 12.17 -7.66 -0.16
CA ARG A 58 12.37 -7.00 -1.46
C ARG A 58 11.07 -6.79 -2.24
N TRP A 59 10.09 -7.68 -2.08
CA TRP A 59 8.77 -7.57 -2.68
C TRP A 59 7.98 -6.41 -2.08
N HIS A 60 8.00 -6.27 -0.76
CA HIS A 60 7.39 -5.14 -0.06
C HIS A 60 8.15 -3.83 -0.28
N ASP A 61 9.47 -3.87 -0.45
CA ASP A 61 10.28 -2.70 -0.84
C ASP A 61 9.98 -2.23 -2.27
N ARG A 62 9.63 -3.16 -3.17
CA ARG A 62 9.28 -2.86 -4.56
C ARG A 62 7.86 -2.32 -4.73
N GLU A 63 6.92 -2.65 -3.85
CA GLU A 63 5.64 -1.94 -3.87
C GLU A 63 5.90 -0.45 -3.63
N PRO A 64 5.62 0.44 -4.59
CA PRO A 64 5.58 1.84 -4.26
C PRO A 64 4.37 2.04 -3.34
N ASP A 65 4.63 2.29 -2.06
CA ASP A 65 3.78 3.18 -1.26
C ASP A 65 2.37 2.64 -0.88
N ASN A 66 2.25 1.40 -0.38
CA ASN A 66 1.13 1.05 0.53
C ASN A 66 1.52 1.12 2.00
N ASN A 67 2.81 1.33 2.26
CA ASN A 67 3.34 1.70 3.56
C ASN A 67 3.95 3.10 3.43
N ALA A 68 3.16 4.04 2.89
CA ALA A 68 3.45 5.46 3.08
C ALA A 68 3.77 5.65 4.57
N ASP A 69 4.90 6.31 4.83
CA ASP A 69 5.42 6.70 6.13
C ASP A 69 4.34 6.92 7.20
N SER A 70 3.93 5.84 7.86
CA SER A 70 3.39 5.93 9.21
C SER A 70 4.56 6.35 10.06
N SER A 71 4.74 7.67 10.14
CA SER A 71 5.80 8.40 10.85
C SER A 71 5.80 8.13 12.37
N GLY A 72 5.15 7.06 12.83
CA GLY A 72 4.76 6.80 14.21
C GLY A 72 3.76 7.83 14.76
N ALA A 73 3.37 8.80 13.94
CA ALA A 73 2.51 9.90 14.34
C ALA A 73 1.05 9.44 14.38
N PRO A 74 0.27 9.85 15.39
CA PRO A 74 -1.14 9.51 15.46
C PRO A 74 -1.86 10.00 14.20
N LEU A 75 -2.63 9.10 13.58
CA LEU A 75 -3.39 9.41 12.39
C LEU A 75 -4.36 10.57 12.66
N MET A 76 -4.47 11.48 11.69
CA MET A 76 -5.30 12.67 11.79
C MET A 76 -6.74 12.35 11.40
N THR A 77 -7.71 12.87 12.16
CA THR A 77 -9.13 12.73 11.81
C THR A 77 -9.50 13.65 10.64
N LEU A 78 -10.57 13.29 9.94
CA LEU A 78 -11.13 14.11 8.86
C LEU A 78 -11.40 15.56 9.29
N ASP A 79 -11.90 15.77 10.51
CA ASP A 79 -12.20 17.11 11.05
C ASP A 79 -10.93 17.95 11.20
N ALA A 80 -9.88 17.37 11.77
CA ALA A 80 -8.59 18.03 11.92
C ALA A 80 -7.98 18.37 10.55
N PHE A 81 -8.10 17.48 9.57
CA PHE A 81 -7.64 17.73 8.20
C PHE A 81 -8.44 18.87 7.54
N ALA A 82 -9.77 18.81 7.62
CA ALA A 82 -10.65 19.86 7.10
C ALA A 82 -10.30 21.25 7.66
N LYS A 83 -10.07 21.33 8.98
CA LYS A 83 -9.67 22.57 9.65
C LYS A 83 -8.29 23.07 9.21
N GLN A 84 -7.33 22.17 8.99
CA GLN A 84 -5.97 22.55 8.58
C GLN A 84 -5.89 22.98 7.11
N ALA A 85 -6.72 22.37 6.26
CA ALA A 85 -6.82 22.68 4.84
C ALA A 85 -7.76 23.86 4.53
N ASP A 86 -8.48 24.37 5.54
CA ASP A 86 -9.54 25.38 5.40
C ASP A 86 -10.63 24.94 4.40
N ILE A 87 -11.07 23.68 4.51
CA ILE A 87 -12.09 23.05 3.66
C ILE A 87 -13.25 22.58 4.53
N ALA A 88 -14.47 22.67 4.03
CA ALA A 88 -15.63 22.12 4.74
C ALA A 88 -15.49 20.59 4.91
N PRO A 89 -15.64 20.04 6.14
CA PRO A 89 -15.41 18.61 6.40
C PRO A 89 -16.32 17.70 5.57
N LEU A 90 -17.57 18.10 5.33
CA LEU A 90 -18.48 17.33 4.48
C LEU A 90 -18.04 17.28 3.01
N ALA A 91 -17.55 18.40 2.48
CA ALA A 91 -17.04 18.46 1.11
C ALA A 91 -15.79 17.60 0.95
N LEU A 92 -14.91 17.60 1.96
CA LEU A 92 -13.75 16.74 2.03
C LEU A 92 -14.15 15.26 2.06
N TRP A 93 -15.09 14.89 2.95
CA TRP A 93 -15.61 13.52 3.04
C TRP A 93 -16.21 13.04 1.72
N GLN A 94 -17.01 13.88 1.05
CA GLN A 94 -17.60 13.56 -0.24
C GLN A 94 -16.55 13.39 -1.35
N ALA A 95 -15.53 14.26 -1.37
CA ALA A 95 -14.44 14.17 -2.35
C ALA A 95 -13.65 12.87 -2.18
N VAL A 96 -13.34 12.52 -0.93
CA VAL A 96 -12.66 11.28 -0.57
C VAL A 96 -13.50 10.06 -0.93
N CYS A 97 -14.79 10.02 -0.55
CA CYS A 97 -15.68 8.90 -0.85
C CYS A 97 -15.97 8.77 -2.36
N SER A 98 -15.98 9.86 -3.11
CA SER A 98 -16.21 9.85 -4.56
C SER A 98 -14.93 9.66 -5.38
N GLY A 99 -13.75 9.64 -4.75
CA GLY A 99 -12.45 9.64 -5.46
C GLY A 99 -12.22 10.88 -6.32
N LYS A 100 -12.92 11.99 -6.06
CA LYS A 100 -12.83 13.22 -6.85
C LYS A 100 -11.61 14.02 -6.42
N ARG A 101 -10.81 14.50 -7.37
CA ARG A 101 -9.71 15.44 -7.11
C ARG A 101 -10.27 16.79 -6.66
N LEU A 102 -9.73 17.34 -5.57
CA LEU A 102 -10.07 18.68 -5.10
C LEU A 102 -9.15 19.69 -5.77
N ARG A 103 -9.70 20.61 -6.57
CA ARG A 103 -8.94 21.61 -7.35
C ARG A 103 -7.82 21.00 -8.21
N GLY A 104 -8.05 19.81 -8.77
CA GLY A 104 -7.05 19.08 -9.57
C GLY A 104 -5.96 18.38 -8.77
N ILE A 105 -5.96 18.52 -7.43
CA ILE A 105 -4.99 17.90 -6.52
C ILE A 105 -5.56 16.56 -6.04
N THR A 106 -4.72 15.52 -6.08
CA THR A 106 -5.06 14.20 -5.55
C THR A 106 -5.18 14.26 -4.03
N LEU A 107 -6.29 13.76 -3.50
CA LEU A 107 -6.47 13.70 -2.06
C LEU A 107 -5.55 12.66 -1.42
N PRO A 108 -5.11 12.89 -0.17
CA PRO A 108 -4.43 11.86 0.59
C PRO A 108 -5.34 10.64 0.75
N ILE A 109 -4.75 9.45 0.64
CA ILE A 109 -5.47 8.19 0.76
C ILE A 109 -5.92 8.05 2.22
N PRO A 110 -7.22 7.90 2.49
CA PRO A 110 -7.70 7.67 3.84
C PRO A 110 -7.43 6.22 4.27
N VAL A 111 -6.95 6.05 5.49
CA VAL A 111 -7.00 4.78 6.20
C VAL A 111 -8.38 4.68 6.86
N ARG A 112 -9.16 3.66 6.48
CA ARG A 112 -10.45 3.37 7.12
C ARG A 112 -10.20 2.52 8.37
N SER A 113 -10.49 3.07 9.54
CA SER A 113 -10.43 2.34 10.81
C SER A 113 -11.71 2.57 11.60
N GLU A 114 -12.37 1.49 12.03
CA GLU A 114 -13.62 1.54 12.82
C GLU A 114 -14.71 2.47 12.25
N GLY A 115 -14.85 2.54 10.93
CA GLY A 115 -15.83 3.40 10.26
C GLY A 115 -15.45 4.89 10.18
N GLN A 116 -14.26 5.27 10.65
CA GLN A 116 -13.72 6.62 10.55
C GLN A 116 -12.67 6.71 9.43
N LEU A 117 -12.63 7.85 8.75
CA LEU A 117 -11.59 8.19 7.80
C LEU A 117 -10.45 8.88 8.56
N LEU A 118 -9.31 8.20 8.60
CA LEU A 118 -8.08 8.67 9.21
C LEU A 118 -7.08 8.98 8.09
N PHE A 119 -6.29 10.02 8.27
CA PHE A 119 -5.35 10.51 7.28
C PHE A 119 -3.97 10.64 7.88
N GLU A 120 -2.95 10.35 7.09
CA GLU A 120 -1.59 10.54 7.55
C GLU A 120 -1.22 12.03 7.56
N PRO A 121 -0.65 12.54 8.67
CA PRO A 121 -0.32 13.97 8.80
C PRO A 121 0.73 14.42 7.77
N ALA A 122 1.64 13.52 7.35
CA ALA A 122 2.61 13.79 6.29
C ALA A 122 1.93 13.99 4.92
N ALA A 123 0.98 13.12 4.58
CA ALA A 123 0.20 13.22 3.35
C ALA A 123 -0.69 14.48 3.34
N VAL A 124 -1.31 14.80 4.48
CA VAL A 124 -2.08 16.05 4.67
C VAL A 124 -1.20 17.28 4.49
N SER A 125 0.00 17.30 5.10
CA SER A 125 0.92 18.44 4.97
C SER A 125 1.37 18.67 3.53
N ARG A 126 1.68 17.59 2.79
CA ARG A 126 1.99 17.66 1.34
C ARG A 126 0.81 18.19 0.53
N PHE A 127 -0.40 17.71 0.81
CA PHE A 127 -1.61 18.18 0.16
C PHE A 127 -1.84 19.68 0.39
N ILE A 128 -1.74 20.16 1.64
CA ILE A 128 -1.93 21.57 1.99
C ILE A 128 -0.84 22.44 1.37
N CYS A 129 0.41 21.99 1.39
CA CYS A 129 1.52 22.68 0.73
C CYS A 129 1.22 22.87 -0.77
N THR A 130 0.76 21.81 -1.43
CA THR A 130 0.39 21.83 -2.85
C THR A 130 -0.82 22.73 -3.10
N LEU A 131 -1.86 22.65 -2.26
CA LEU A 131 -3.07 23.47 -2.32
C LEU A 131 -2.73 24.96 -2.19
N ARG A 132 -1.82 25.31 -1.30
CA ARG A 132 -1.33 26.69 -1.12
C ARG A 132 -0.48 27.16 -2.29
N CYS A 133 0.39 26.31 -2.85
CA CYS A 133 1.14 26.63 -4.06
C CYS A 133 0.22 26.91 -5.25
N VAL A 134 -0.78 26.04 -5.49
CA VAL A 134 -1.76 26.23 -6.56
C VAL A 134 -2.64 27.46 -6.33
N SER A 135 -2.92 27.82 -5.07
CA SER A 135 -3.72 29.00 -4.73
C SER A 135 -2.93 30.32 -4.81
N ASN A 136 -1.59 30.31 -4.75
CA ASN A 136 -0.73 31.50 -4.91
C ASN A 136 -0.25 31.75 -6.35
N GLY A 137 -0.54 30.83 -7.29
CA GLY A 137 -0.25 31.00 -8.72
C GLY A 137 -1.41 31.61 -9.51
N GLY A 138 -2.37 32.25 -8.83
CA GLY A 138 -3.50 32.93 -9.46
C GLY A 138 -3.35 34.45 -9.32
N ASP A 139 -2.93 35.06 -10.43
CA ASP A 139 -2.69 36.49 -10.72
C ASP A 139 -1.25 37.01 -10.47
#